data_AF-A0A835X2W1-F1
#
_entry.id   AF-A0A835X2W1-F1
#
_cell.length_a   1.000
_cell.length_b   1.000
_cell.length_c   1.000
_cell.angle_alpha   90.00
_cell.angle_beta   90.00
_cell.angle_gamma   90.00
#
_symmetry.space_group_name_H-M   'P 1'
#
loop_
_entity.id
_entity.type
_entity.pdbx_description
1 polymer ?
#
loop_
_entity_poly.entity_id
_entity_poly.type
_entity_poly.pdbx_seq_one_letter_code
_entity_poly.pdbx_strand_id
1 'polypeptide(L)'
;MVAPTIDHRVIVRLRAEGESLSSEITNTDPAYVRVDGMGIAKAVTDFMKIEKCLPLDESPSTKITAQLVNEFTDQSLLIMKKSDVNKRRKDQKKKLLNSILLRDAGNRYPVVTPINELYSMNFSCVVDMPVELGIAQVLKMKTFGAGGLTDYEEKARVAVKAMESQNAIYVHLKGPDEFGHDGDAKGKMKNIEEIDRRFFGTLLDNIDTNKVSIVISADHSTPCINKGHSDDPVPILVSGDSIKDDATIRVTENEAKKGNIGLIEGAQVVKTALDLIKSEK
;
A
#
# COMPACT_ATOMS: atom_id res chain seq x y z
N MET A 1 -13.81 16.79 10.28
CA MET A 1 -14.40 15.43 10.19
C MET A 1 -13.34 14.42 10.60
N VAL A 2 -13.69 13.46 11.45
CA VAL A 2 -12.84 12.33 11.82
C VAL A 2 -13.61 11.06 11.47
N ALA A 3 -13.03 10.16 10.68
CA ALA A 3 -13.68 8.94 10.22
C ALA A 3 -12.74 7.73 10.41
N PRO A 4 -13.13 6.70 11.18
CA PRO A 4 -12.36 5.47 11.29
C PRO A 4 -12.39 4.69 9.97
N THR A 5 -11.35 3.91 9.69
CA THR A 5 -11.32 2.98 8.54
C THR A 5 -11.13 1.54 9.01
N ILE A 6 -9.93 0.97 8.85
CA ILE A 6 -9.60 -0.41 9.22
C ILE A 6 -8.57 -0.39 10.36
N ASP A 7 -8.84 -1.17 11.41
CA ASP A 7 -8.05 -1.28 12.64
C ASP A 7 -7.84 0.06 13.36
N HIS A 8 -6.58 0.49 13.49
CA HIS A 8 -6.16 1.71 14.15
C HIS A 8 -6.15 2.92 13.20
N ARG A 9 -6.51 2.73 11.92
CA ARG A 9 -6.42 3.78 10.90
C ARG A 9 -7.63 4.71 10.96
N VAL A 10 -7.37 6.00 10.77
CA VAL A 10 -8.37 7.06 10.83
C VAL A 10 -8.03 8.14 9.80
N ILE A 11 -9.05 8.76 9.23
CA ILE A 11 -8.92 9.92 8.35
C ILE A 11 -9.39 11.15 9.12
N VAL A 12 -8.57 12.20 9.10
CA VAL A 12 -8.94 13.53 9.60
C VAL A 12 -9.01 14.49 8.42
N ARG A 13 -10.18 15.08 8.21
CA ARG A 13 -10.40 16.13 7.21
C ARG A 13 -10.69 17.43 7.92
N LEU A 14 -9.75 18.37 7.82
CA LEU A 14 -9.89 19.75 8.26
C LEU A 14 -10.38 20.61 7.09
N ARG A 15 -11.23 21.59 7.39
CA ARG A 15 -11.72 22.60 6.46
C ARG A 15 -11.76 23.92 7.21
N ALA A 16 -11.34 24.99 6.57
CA ALA A 16 -11.42 26.35 7.08
C ALA A 16 -12.22 27.17 6.06
N GLU A 17 -13.30 27.83 6.48
CA GLU A 17 -14.11 28.64 5.59
C GLU A 17 -13.32 29.88 5.15
N GLY A 18 -13.29 30.16 3.85
CA GLY A 18 -12.57 31.30 3.28
C GLY A 18 -11.04 31.13 3.19
N GLU A 19 -10.48 30.05 3.72
CA GLU A 19 -9.04 29.83 3.78
C GLU A 19 -8.62 28.58 3.01
N SER A 20 -7.50 28.67 2.28
CA SER A 20 -6.87 27.49 1.66
C SER A 20 -5.92 26.84 2.66
N LEU A 21 -6.01 25.52 2.80
CA LEU A 21 -5.09 24.74 3.65
C LEU A 21 -3.97 24.12 2.81
N SER A 22 -2.77 24.06 3.39
CA SER A 22 -1.57 23.56 2.74
C SER A 22 -1.23 22.14 3.18
N SER A 23 -0.62 21.35 2.30
CA SER A 23 0.01 20.09 2.66
C SER A 23 1.40 20.26 3.26
N GLU A 24 2.03 21.43 3.14
CA GLU A 24 3.44 21.65 3.48
C GLU A 24 3.70 21.79 4.99
N ILE A 25 3.31 20.78 5.75
CA ILE A 25 3.42 20.72 7.20
C ILE A 25 4.07 19.41 7.65
N THR A 26 4.73 19.43 8.82
CA THR A 26 5.30 18.22 9.43
C THR A 26 4.21 17.33 10.05
N ASN A 27 4.56 16.06 10.28
CA ASN A 27 3.72 15.08 10.97
C ASN A 27 3.66 15.34 12.47
N THR A 28 2.57 14.95 13.13
CA THR A 28 2.52 14.81 14.60
C THR A 28 2.88 13.40 15.04
N ASP A 29 2.82 12.43 14.11
CA ASP A 29 3.36 11.08 14.30
C ASP A 29 4.90 11.11 14.38
N PRO A 30 5.50 10.79 15.55
CA PRO A 30 6.96 10.80 15.70
C PRO A 30 7.66 9.70 14.91
N ALA A 31 6.95 8.65 14.49
CA ALA A 31 7.54 7.53 13.77
C ALA A 31 7.83 7.86 12.30
N TYR A 32 7.36 9.00 11.78
CA TYR A 32 7.53 9.38 10.37
C TYR A 32 8.03 10.81 10.23
N VAL A 33 9.04 11.03 9.39
CA VAL A 33 9.40 12.36 8.89
C VAL A 33 8.77 12.56 7.51
N ARG A 34 8.40 13.81 7.20
CA ARG A 34 7.99 14.17 5.85
C ARG A 34 9.19 14.77 5.10
N VAL A 35 9.57 14.17 3.98
CA VAL A 35 10.64 14.64 3.09
C VAL A 35 10.07 14.69 1.69
N ASP A 36 10.13 15.86 1.05
CA ASP A 36 9.63 16.09 -0.32
C ASP A 36 8.20 15.56 -0.56
N GLY A 37 7.33 15.75 0.43
CA GLY A 37 5.94 15.31 0.36
C GLY A 37 5.70 13.83 0.69
N MET A 38 6.75 13.05 0.98
CA MET A 38 6.67 11.63 1.31
C MET A 38 6.96 11.37 2.79
N GLY A 39 6.21 10.45 3.40
CA GLY A 39 6.44 9.96 4.75
C GLY A 39 7.53 8.89 4.78
N ILE A 40 8.65 9.16 5.47
CA ILE A 40 9.75 8.22 5.66
C ILE A 40 9.74 7.76 7.12
N ALA A 41 9.73 6.44 7.34
CA ALA A 41 9.79 5.86 8.67
C ALA A 41 11.13 6.20 9.35
N LYS A 42 11.08 6.62 10.62
CA LYS A 42 12.24 6.82 11.48
C LYS A 42 12.55 5.55 12.28
N ALA A 43 13.81 5.38 12.66
CA ALA A 43 14.19 4.36 13.63
C ALA A 43 13.42 4.57 14.94
N VAL A 44 12.74 3.53 15.40
CA VAL A 44 11.91 3.60 16.61
C VAL A 44 12.80 3.63 17.84
N THR A 45 12.69 4.68 18.67
CA THR A 45 13.36 4.75 19.97
C THR A 45 12.34 4.61 21.10
N ASP A 46 12.79 4.17 22.28
CA ASP A 46 11.94 3.91 23.45
C ASP A 46 11.20 5.14 23.99
N PHE A 47 11.48 6.35 23.47
CA PHE A 47 10.96 7.62 23.99
C PHE A 47 10.34 8.52 22.93
N MET A 48 9.50 7.96 22.05
CA MET A 48 8.70 8.78 21.14
C MET A 48 7.63 9.58 21.88
N LYS A 49 7.50 10.86 21.49
CA LYS A 49 6.44 11.76 21.94
C LYS A 49 5.73 12.32 20.72
N ILE A 50 4.46 12.66 20.88
CA ILE A 50 3.70 13.35 19.83
C ILE A 50 4.43 14.64 19.49
N GLU A 51 4.74 14.81 18.20
CA GLU A 51 5.47 15.97 17.72
C GLU A 51 4.53 17.14 17.49
N LYS A 52 5.07 18.35 17.61
CA LYS A 52 4.35 19.56 17.19
C LYS A 52 4.36 19.62 15.66
N CYS A 53 3.21 19.88 15.07
CA CYS A 53 3.10 20.17 13.65
C CYS A 53 3.69 21.55 13.38
N LEU A 54 4.67 21.61 12.47
CA LEU A 54 5.38 22.82 12.07
C LEU A 54 5.12 23.09 10.58
N PRO A 55 5.04 24.37 10.18
CA PRO A 55 5.02 24.74 8.78
C PRO A 55 6.38 24.42 8.12
N LEU A 56 6.38 23.91 6.89
CA LEU A 56 7.59 23.68 6.08
C LEU A 56 7.93 24.87 5.18
N ASP A 57 7.01 25.84 5.05
CA ASP A 57 7.21 27.09 4.34
C ASP A 57 6.61 28.28 5.11
N GLU A 58 6.87 29.49 4.64
CA GLU A 58 6.44 30.73 5.30
C GLU A 58 5.03 31.19 4.92
N SER A 59 4.30 30.44 4.09
CA SER A 59 3.02 30.88 3.56
C SER A 59 1.93 30.95 4.66
N PRO A 60 1.00 31.92 4.57
CA PRO A 60 -0.09 32.03 5.55
C PRO A 60 -0.93 30.76 5.67
N SER A 61 -1.25 30.11 4.54
CA SER A 61 -2.01 28.87 4.46
C SER A 61 -1.32 27.71 5.20
N THR A 62 0.00 27.60 5.08
CA THR A 62 0.77 26.57 5.79
C THR A 62 0.79 26.83 7.29
N LYS A 63 1.00 28.08 7.72
CA LYS A 63 0.99 28.47 9.14
C LYS A 63 -0.35 28.19 9.81
N ILE A 64 -1.47 28.58 9.19
CA ILE A 64 -2.80 28.30 9.74
C ILE A 64 -3.09 26.80 9.76
N THR A 65 -2.64 26.05 8.76
CA THR A 65 -2.83 24.59 8.75
C THR A 65 -2.09 23.93 9.92
N ALA A 66 -0.82 24.29 10.16
CA ALA A 66 -0.05 23.76 11.28
C ALA A 66 -0.70 24.11 12.65
N GLN A 67 -1.23 25.32 12.79
CA GLN A 67 -1.98 25.73 13.98
C GLN A 67 -3.23 24.88 14.19
N LEU A 68 -4.05 24.69 13.15
CA LEU A 68 -5.26 23.86 13.22
C LEU A 68 -4.95 22.40 13.54
N VAL A 69 -3.85 21.84 13.01
CA VAL A 69 -3.41 20.47 13.30
C VAL A 69 -2.96 20.34 14.77
N ASN A 70 -2.22 21.31 15.29
CA ASN A 70 -1.82 21.32 16.70
C ASN A 70 -3.04 21.47 17.63
N GLU A 71 -3.95 22.38 17.32
CA GLU A 71 -5.19 22.56 18.09
C GLU A 71 -6.04 21.28 18.07
N PHE A 72 -6.22 20.66 16.90
CA PHE A 72 -6.90 19.37 16.78
C PHE A 72 -6.23 18.31 17.66
N THR A 73 -4.90 18.23 17.62
CA THR A 73 -4.13 17.27 18.42
C THR A 73 -4.40 17.50 19.91
N ASP A 74 -4.21 18.71 20.42
CA ASP A 74 -4.42 19.04 21.83
C ASP A 74 -5.86 18.75 22.29
N GLN A 75 -6.85 19.16 21.50
CA GLN A 75 -8.26 18.91 21.81
C GLN A 75 -8.59 17.41 21.78
N SER A 76 -8.05 16.66 20.81
CA SER A 76 -8.27 15.21 20.72
C SER A 76 -7.72 14.48 21.95
N LEU A 77 -6.52 14.86 22.42
CA LEU A 77 -5.91 14.31 23.63
C LEU A 77 -6.81 14.54 24.86
N LEU A 78 -7.33 15.76 25.01
CA LEU A 78 -8.21 16.13 26.12
C LEU A 78 -9.53 15.35 26.10
N ILE A 79 -10.16 15.23 24.94
CA ILE A 79 -11.42 14.49 24.75
C ILE A 79 -11.19 13.00 25.04
N MET A 80 -10.15 12.41 24.44
CA MET A 80 -9.83 10.98 24.61
C MET A 80 -9.50 10.64 26.05
N LYS A 81 -8.72 11.47 26.75
CA LYS A 81 -8.39 11.29 28.18
C LYS A 81 -9.64 11.21 29.08
N LYS A 82 -10.71 11.93 28.72
CA LYS A 82 -11.97 11.98 29.49
C LYS A 82 -13.03 10.98 29.00
N SER A 83 -12.76 10.26 27.91
CA SER A 83 -13.72 9.38 27.24
C SER A 83 -14.14 8.16 28.06
N ASP A 84 -15.44 7.84 28.05
CA ASP A 84 -15.98 6.62 28.64
C ASP A 84 -15.45 5.35 27.96
N VAL A 85 -15.03 5.44 26.69
CA VAL A 85 -14.33 4.33 26.01
C VAL A 85 -13.04 3.99 26.75
N ASN A 86 -12.25 4.99 27.13
CA ASN A 86 -11.01 4.77 27.86
C ASN A 86 -11.23 4.31 29.29
N LYS A 87 -12.31 4.77 29.96
CA LYS A 87 -12.71 4.21 31.25
C LYS A 87 -12.97 2.71 31.13
N ARG A 88 -13.83 2.29 30.19
CA ARG A 88 -14.12 0.86 29.93
C ARG A 88 -12.87 0.07 29.56
N ARG A 89 -11.98 0.62 28.73
CA ARG A 89 -10.72 -0.06 28.34
C ARG A 89 -9.80 -0.25 29.54
N LYS A 90 -9.69 0.75 30.41
CA LYS A 90 -8.91 0.66 31.65
C LYS A 90 -9.45 -0.44 32.57
N ASP A 91 -10.76 -0.50 32.77
CA ASP A 91 -11.40 -1.52 33.62
C ASP A 91 -11.16 -2.93 33.05
N GLN A 92 -11.08 -3.04 31.72
CA GLN A 92 -10.74 -4.28 31.00
C GLN A 92 -9.22 -4.54 30.88
N LYS A 93 -8.35 -3.75 31.52
CA LYS A 93 -6.88 -3.83 31.42
C LYS A 93 -6.35 -3.76 29.98
N LYS A 94 -7.05 -3.04 29.09
CA LYS A 94 -6.64 -2.81 27.69
C LYS A 94 -5.81 -1.52 27.56
N LYS A 95 -4.94 -1.45 26.54
CA LYS A 95 -4.24 -0.21 26.17
C LYS A 95 -5.24 0.92 25.93
N LEU A 96 -5.00 2.10 26.49
CA LEU A 96 -5.87 3.26 26.28
C LEU A 96 -5.69 3.85 24.88
N LEU A 97 -6.74 4.44 24.34
CA LEU A 97 -6.73 5.18 23.08
C LEU A 97 -6.51 6.65 23.43
N ASN A 98 -5.25 7.08 23.51
CA ASN A 98 -4.92 8.39 24.10
C ASN A 98 -4.58 9.47 23.07
N SER A 99 -4.38 9.11 21.81
CA SER A 99 -3.97 10.04 20.76
C SER A 99 -4.47 9.61 19.38
N ILE A 100 -4.58 10.61 18.50
CA ILE A 100 -4.66 10.43 17.05
C ILE A 100 -3.35 10.98 16.50
N LEU A 101 -2.52 10.11 15.93
CA LEU A 101 -1.28 10.50 15.27
C LEU A 101 -1.60 10.87 13.82
N LEU A 102 -1.17 12.05 13.39
CA LEU A 102 -1.42 12.54 12.04
C LEU A 102 -0.13 12.48 11.24
N ARG A 103 -0.24 11.94 10.02
CA ARG A 103 0.86 11.80 9.06
C ARG A 103 0.41 12.10 7.65
N ASP A 104 1.36 12.58 6.84
CA ASP A 104 1.31 12.68 5.38
C ASP A 104 0.10 13.51 4.88
N ALA A 105 0.03 14.76 5.34
CA ALA A 105 -1.05 15.68 4.95
C ALA A 105 -1.12 15.88 3.43
N GLY A 106 -2.31 15.69 2.85
CA GLY A 106 -2.61 15.97 1.45
C GLY A 106 -3.76 16.97 1.33
N ASN A 107 -3.67 17.89 0.37
CA ASN A 107 -4.68 18.92 0.13
C ASN A 107 -5.20 18.94 -1.33
N ARG A 108 -4.69 18.07 -2.18
CA ARG A 108 -5.07 17.97 -3.60
C ARG A 108 -5.15 16.52 -4.04
N TYR A 109 -6.01 16.26 -5.03
CA TYR A 109 -5.96 15.00 -5.76
C TYR A 109 -4.75 15.00 -6.70
N PRO A 110 -4.04 13.87 -6.83
CA PRO A 110 -2.99 13.74 -7.83
C PRO A 110 -3.56 13.89 -9.24
N VAL A 111 -2.86 14.62 -10.10
CA VAL A 111 -3.20 14.75 -11.52
C VAL A 111 -2.34 13.76 -12.29
N VAL A 112 -2.96 12.69 -12.78
CA VAL A 112 -2.29 11.60 -13.49
C VAL A 112 -3.11 11.17 -14.71
N THR A 113 -2.43 10.63 -15.72
CA THR A 113 -3.10 9.96 -16.84
C THR A 113 -3.76 8.67 -16.33
N PRO A 114 -5.06 8.45 -16.59
CA PRO A 114 -5.71 7.18 -16.28
C PRO A 114 -4.96 6.00 -16.92
N ILE A 115 -4.81 4.90 -16.18
CA ILE A 115 -3.94 3.79 -16.62
C ILE A 115 -4.43 3.14 -17.91
N ASN A 116 -5.76 3.12 -18.13
CA ASN A 116 -6.36 2.60 -19.35
C ASN A 116 -5.99 3.42 -20.59
N GLU A 117 -5.88 4.75 -20.43
CA GLU A 117 -5.43 5.65 -21.49
C GLU A 117 -3.92 5.47 -21.73
N LEU A 118 -3.12 5.41 -20.64
CA LEU A 118 -1.68 5.29 -20.71
C LEU A 118 -1.21 4.05 -21.48
N TYR A 119 -1.88 2.91 -21.28
CA TYR A 119 -1.49 1.64 -21.92
C TYR A 119 -2.45 1.18 -23.02
N SER A 120 -3.54 1.91 -23.26
CA SER A 120 -4.62 1.51 -24.19
C SER A 120 -5.18 0.11 -23.88
N MET A 121 -5.46 -0.14 -22.59
CA MET A 121 -5.96 -1.41 -22.06
C MET A 121 -7.11 -1.17 -21.08
N ASN A 122 -7.82 -2.24 -20.72
CA ASN A 122 -8.89 -2.24 -19.72
C ASN A 122 -8.35 -2.85 -18.43
N PHE A 123 -7.75 -2.00 -17.59
CA PHE A 123 -7.26 -2.39 -16.28
C PHE A 123 -8.39 -2.45 -15.25
N SER A 124 -8.29 -3.48 -14.43
CA SER A 124 -9.07 -3.65 -13.21
C SER A 124 -8.19 -4.07 -12.05
N CYS A 125 -8.73 -3.98 -10.84
CA CYS A 125 -8.02 -4.34 -9.62
C CYS A 125 -8.88 -5.17 -8.66
N VAL A 126 -8.24 -6.14 -8.01
CA VAL A 126 -8.74 -6.87 -6.84
C VAL A 126 -7.91 -6.43 -5.63
N VAL A 127 -8.47 -5.58 -4.78
CA VAL A 127 -7.77 -4.91 -3.68
C VAL A 127 -8.66 -4.79 -2.45
N ASP A 128 -8.06 -4.73 -1.25
CA ASP A 128 -8.81 -4.73 0.01
C ASP A 128 -8.66 -3.43 0.80
N MET A 129 -7.48 -2.78 0.78
CA MET A 129 -7.22 -1.67 1.68
C MET A 129 -7.69 -0.34 1.08
N PRO A 130 -8.11 0.61 1.93
CA PRO A 130 -8.52 1.94 1.49
C PRO A 130 -7.47 2.68 0.64
N VAL A 131 -6.18 2.44 0.88
CA VAL A 131 -5.10 3.09 0.10
C VAL A 131 -5.08 2.58 -1.34
N GLU A 132 -5.13 1.27 -1.55
CA GLU A 132 -5.15 0.70 -2.91
C GLU A 132 -6.47 1.03 -3.63
N LEU A 133 -7.59 1.04 -2.91
CA LEU A 133 -8.88 1.52 -3.45
C LEU A 133 -8.79 2.98 -3.92
N GLY A 134 -8.13 3.85 -3.14
CA GLY A 134 -7.89 5.24 -3.51
C GLY A 134 -7.03 5.38 -4.76
N ILE A 135 -5.95 4.60 -4.88
CA ILE A 135 -5.09 4.57 -6.07
C ILE A 135 -5.88 4.09 -7.30
N ALA A 136 -6.66 3.02 -7.17
CA ALA A 136 -7.51 2.51 -8.25
C ALA A 136 -8.52 3.57 -8.73
N GLN A 137 -9.14 4.32 -7.81
CA GLN A 137 -10.05 5.41 -8.16
C GLN A 137 -9.35 6.54 -8.90
N VAL A 138 -8.17 6.96 -8.44
CA VAL A 138 -7.35 7.98 -9.10
C VAL A 138 -6.98 7.56 -10.53
N LEU A 139 -6.59 6.29 -10.71
CA LEU A 139 -6.20 5.73 -12.00
C LEU A 139 -7.41 5.32 -12.87
N LYS A 140 -8.64 5.45 -12.36
CA LYS A 140 -9.90 5.03 -12.99
C LYS A 140 -9.97 3.55 -13.35
N MET A 141 -9.38 2.69 -12.51
CA MET A 141 -9.45 1.23 -12.65
C MET A 141 -10.81 0.71 -12.16
N LYS A 142 -11.34 -0.32 -12.83
CA LYS A 142 -12.52 -1.03 -12.34
C LYS A 142 -12.13 -1.89 -11.13
N THR A 143 -12.80 -1.71 -9.99
CA THR A 143 -12.52 -2.47 -8.77
C THR A 143 -13.46 -3.67 -8.63
N PHE A 144 -12.91 -4.81 -8.22
CA PHE A 144 -13.65 -5.99 -7.80
C PHE A 144 -13.29 -6.34 -6.35
N GLY A 145 -14.30 -6.64 -5.53
CA GLY A 145 -14.09 -7.16 -4.18
C GLY A 145 -13.98 -8.68 -4.18
N ALA A 146 -13.15 -9.24 -3.31
CA ALA A 146 -12.88 -10.68 -3.26
C ALA A 146 -12.73 -11.19 -1.82
N GLY A 147 -13.65 -10.80 -0.94
CA GLY A 147 -13.62 -11.19 0.48
C GLY A 147 -12.64 -10.37 1.30
N GLY A 148 -11.93 -11.03 2.20
CA GLY A 148 -10.92 -10.45 3.10
C GLY A 148 -9.47 -10.71 2.67
N LEU A 149 -8.55 -10.27 3.52
CA LEU A 149 -7.10 -10.28 3.26
C LEU A 149 -6.51 -11.67 2.99
N THR A 150 -7.12 -12.72 3.54
CA THR A 150 -6.64 -14.11 3.47
C THR A 150 -7.50 -15.02 2.58
N ASP A 151 -8.46 -14.45 1.85
CA ASP A 151 -9.34 -15.17 0.92
C ASP A 151 -8.68 -15.38 -0.45
N TYR A 152 -7.51 -16.01 -0.45
CA TYR A 152 -6.66 -16.20 -1.62
C TYR A 152 -7.36 -16.93 -2.77
N GLU A 153 -8.11 -18.01 -2.50
CA GLU A 153 -8.85 -18.72 -3.55
C GLU A 153 -9.95 -17.84 -4.17
N GLU A 154 -10.64 -17.03 -3.36
CA GLU A 154 -11.69 -16.15 -3.87
C GLU A 154 -11.12 -15.02 -4.72
N LYS A 155 -9.98 -14.45 -4.31
CA LYS A 155 -9.22 -13.49 -5.13
C LYS A 155 -8.85 -14.07 -6.49
N ALA A 156 -8.39 -15.32 -6.52
CA ALA A 156 -8.08 -15.99 -7.78
C ALA A 156 -9.34 -16.16 -8.66
N ARG A 157 -10.45 -16.65 -8.10
CA ARG A 157 -11.72 -16.82 -8.85
C ARG A 157 -12.27 -15.49 -9.38
N VAL A 158 -12.21 -14.43 -8.57
CA VAL A 158 -12.64 -13.09 -8.98
C VAL A 158 -11.73 -12.54 -10.07
N ALA A 159 -10.41 -12.75 -9.99
CA ALA A 159 -9.48 -12.35 -11.03
C ALA A 159 -9.77 -13.07 -12.36
N VAL A 160 -10.03 -14.38 -12.33
CA VAL A 160 -10.43 -15.16 -13.52
C VAL A 160 -11.73 -14.61 -14.11
N LYS A 161 -12.75 -14.37 -13.28
CA LYS A 161 -14.02 -13.82 -13.76
C LYS A 161 -13.87 -12.40 -14.34
N ALA A 162 -12.97 -11.59 -13.78
CA ALA A 162 -12.71 -10.25 -14.30
C ALA A 162 -12.17 -10.28 -15.75
N MET A 163 -11.45 -11.33 -16.14
CA MET A 163 -10.92 -11.53 -17.51
C MET A 163 -12.02 -11.59 -18.58
N GLU A 164 -13.27 -11.90 -18.23
CA GLU A 164 -14.40 -11.89 -19.17
C GLU A 164 -14.69 -10.48 -19.72
N SER A 165 -14.29 -9.43 -19.02
CA SER A 165 -14.57 -8.04 -19.39
C SER A 165 -13.35 -7.11 -19.40
N GLN A 166 -12.21 -7.56 -18.87
CA GLN A 166 -10.99 -6.78 -18.68
C GLN A 166 -9.80 -7.56 -19.25
N ASN A 167 -8.75 -6.86 -19.69
CA ASN A 167 -7.56 -7.50 -20.28
C ASN A 167 -6.27 -7.19 -19.53
N ALA A 168 -6.35 -6.49 -18.40
CA ALA A 168 -5.30 -6.39 -17.39
C ALA A 168 -5.93 -6.39 -15.99
N ILE A 169 -5.47 -7.30 -15.12
CA ILE A 169 -6.04 -7.48 -13.78
C ILE A 169 -4.90 -7.39 -12.77
N TYR A 170 -4.92 -6.33 -11.95
CA TYR A 170 -4.02 -6.18 -10.82
C TYR A 170 -4.62 -6.85 -9.58
N VAL A 171 -3.88 -7.73 -8.91
CA VAL A 171 -4.32 -8.34 -7.66
C VAL A 171 -3.32 -8.00 -6.57
N HIS A 172 -3.80 -7.38 -5.49
CA HIS A 172 -2.97 -7.07 -4.33
C HIS A 172 -3.11 -8.16 -3.27
N LEU A 173 -1.96 -8.68 -2.78
CA LEU A 173 -1.88 -9.73 -1.78
C LEU A 173 -1.07 -9.23 -0.57
N LYS A 174 -1.76 -8.69 0.44
CA LYS A 174 -1.13 -7.99 1.57
C LYS A 174 -0.33 -8.89 2.54
N GLY A 175 -0.68 -10.17 2.61
CA GLY A 175 -0.32 -11.10 3.69
C GLY A 175 1.13 -11.06 4.20
N PRO A 176 2.16 -11.17 3.33
CA PRO A 176 3.54 -11.37 3.78
C PRO A 176 4.14 -10.18 4.55
N ASP A 177 3.60 -8.97 4.36
CA ASP A 177 4.15 -7.74 4.94
C ASP A 177 3.91 -7.63 6.45
N GLU A 178 2.77 -8.14 6.96
CA GLU A 178 2.46 -8.11 8.41
C GLU A 178 3.51 -8.90 9.21
N PHE A 179 3.86 -10.10 8.73
CA PHE A 179 4.93 -10.91 9.33
C PHE A 179 6.31 -10.26 9.21
N GLY A 180 6.53 -9.47 8.15
CA GLY A 180 7.72 -8.63 8.00
C GLY A 180 7.85 -7.64 9.14
N HIS A 181 6.79 -6.88 9.44
CA HIS A 181 6.74 -5.94 10.56
C HIS A 181 6.83 -6.59 11.94
N ASP A 182 6.26 -7.78 12.13
CA ASP A 182 6.37 -8.51 13.39
C ASP A 182 7.78 -9.10 13.61
N GLY A 183 8.55 -9.24 12.54
CA GLY A 183 9.85 -9.92 12.53
C GLY A 183 9.73 -11.44 12.56
N ASP A 184 8.58 -11.98 12.15
CA ASP A 184 8.32 -13.42 12.09
C ASP A 184 8.65 -13.99 10.71
N ALA A 185 9.93 -14.35 10.52
CA ALA A 185 10.39 -14.94 9.27
C ALA A 185 9.70 -16.28 8.93
N LYS A 186 9.35 -17.09 9.94
CA LYS A 186 8.68 -18.39 9.72
C LYS A 186 7.23 -18.20 9.30
N GLY A 187 6.53 -17.26 9.94
CA GLY A 187 5.18 -16.85 9.55
C GLY A 187 5.15 -16.27 8.14
N LYS A 188 6.11 -15.39 7.80
CA LYS A 188 6.26 -14.82 6.46
C LYS A 188 6.44 -15.90 5.39
N MET A 189 7.36 -16.85 5.62
CA MET A 189 7.59 -17.99 4.73
C MET A 189 6.31 -18.81 4.51
N LYS A 190 5.64 -19.22 5.59
CA LYS A 190 4.38 -19.98 5.50
C LYS A 190 3.30 -19.21 4.76
N ASN A 191 3.19 -17.91 4.97
CA ASN A 191 2.20 -17.12 4.26
C ASN A 191 2.46 -17.05 2.75
N ILE A 192 3.73 -16.97 2.33
CA ILE A 192 4.11 -17.06 0.92
C ILE A 192 3.75 -18.45 0.35
N GLU A 193 3.99 -19.54 1.09
CA GLU A 193 3.57 -20.89 0.70
C GLU A 193 2.03 -21.02 0.57
N GLU A 194 1.27 -20.37 1.45
CA GLU A 194 -0.19 -20.31 1.35
C GLU A 194 -0.65 -19.53 0.11
N ILE A 195 0.02 -18.42 -0.24
CA ILE A 195 -0.25 -17.67 -1.47
C ILE A 195 0.04 -18.53 -2.70
N ASP A 196 1.20 -19.18 -2.75
CA ASP A 196 1.58 -20.07 -3.85
C ASP A 196 0.53 -21.17 -4.05
N ARG A 197 0.17 -21.89 -2.99
CA ARG A 197 -0.81 -22.98 -3.07
C ARG A 197 -2.23 -22.51 -3.35
N ARG A 198 -2.70 -21.49 -2.63
CA ARG A 198 -4.14 -21.12 -2.60
C ARG A 198 -4.50 -20.08 -3.63
N PHE A 199 -3.65 -19.07 -3.86
CA PHE A 199 -3.89 -18.08 -4.91
C PHE A 199 -3.42 -18.61 -6.26
N PHE A 200 -2.12 -18.88 -6.41
CA PHE A 200 -1.57 -19.26 -7.72
C PHE A 200 -2.02 -20.65 -8.15
N GLY A 201 -2.09 -21.64 -7.25
CA GLY A 201 -2.68 -22.95 -7.57
C GLY A 201 -4.11 -22.83 -8.11
N THR A 202 -4.99 -22.13 -7.39
CA THR A 202 -6.37 -21.88 -7.86
C THR A 202 -6.40 -21.09 -9.17
N LEU A 203 -5.55 -20.08 -9.35
CA LEU A 203 -5.51 -19.28 -10.56
C LEU A 203 -5.13 -20.16 -11.77
N LEU A 204 -4.05 -20.93 -11.67
CA LEU A 204 -3.54 -21.80 -12.72
C LEU A 204 -4.52 -22.90 -13.11
N ASP A 205 -5.27 -23.46 -12.15
CA ASP A 205 -6.33 -24.45 -12.41
C ASP A 205 -7.52 -23.86 -13.21
N ASN A 206 -7.64 -22.54 -13.29
CA ASN A 206 -8.82 -21.85 -13.84
C ASN A 206 -8.51 -20.91 -15.01
N ILE A 207 -7.27 -20.88 -15.52
CA ILE A 207 -6.89 -20.08 -16.70
C ILE A 207 -6.36 -20.95 -17.84
N ASP A 208 -6.45 -20.44 -19.06
CA ASP A 208 -5.72 -20.96 -20.22
C ASP A 208 -4.38 -20.22 -20.32
N THR A 209 -3.28 -20.88 -19.94
CA THR A 209 -1.93 -20.28 -19.91
C THR A 209 -1.44 -19.83 -21.29
N ASN A 210 -1.99 -20.40 -22.37
CA ASN A 210 -1.70 -19.96 -23.75
C ASN A 210 -2.27 -18.57 -24.07
N LYS A 211 -3.16 -18.05 -23.23
CA LYS A 211 -3.85 -16.76 -23.44
C LYS A 211 -3.54 -15.73 -22.36
N VAL A 212 -2.89 -16.14 -21.27
CA VAL A 212 -2.70 -15.31 -20.08
C VAL A 212 -1.23 -15.26 -19.73
N SER A 213 -0.69 -14.04 -19.68
CA SER A 213 0.62 -13.78 -19.09
C SER A 213 0.46 -13.33 -17.64
N ILE A 214 1.36 -13.77 -16.78
CA ILE A 214 1.38 -13.47 -15.34
C ILE A 214 2.60 -12.61 -15.03
N VAL A 215 2.38 -11.51 -14.31
CA VAL A 215 3.44 -10.65 -13.78
C VAL A 215 3.38 -10.70 -12.26
N ILE A 216 4.49 -11.09 -11.61
CA ILE A 216 4.61 -11.14 -10.16
C ILE A 216 5.71 -10.19 -9.72
N SER A 217 5.41 -9.36 -8.73
CA SER A 217 6.40 -8.53 -8.03
C SER A 217 5.85 -8.15 -6.64
N ALA A 218 6.64 -7.41 -5.87
CA ALA A 218 6.18 -6.71 -4.68
C ALA A 218 6.26 -5.18 -4.91
N ASP A 219 5.54 -4.42 -4.09
CA ASP A 219 5.62 -2.96 -4.06
C ASP A 219 6.83 -2.47 -3.26
N HIS A 220 7.25 -3.22 -2.23
CA HIS A 220 8.48 -2.98 -1.49
C HIS A 220 8.99 -4.22 -0.75
N SER A 221 10.23 -4.13 -0.25
CA SER A 221 10.81 -5.10 0.69
C SER A 221 10.43 -4.76 2.13
N THR A 222 10.12 -5.80 2.93
CA THR A 222 9.92 -5.67 4.39
C THR A 222 10.72 -6.77 5.10
N PRO A 223 12.05 -6.58 5.30
CA PRO A 223 12.91 -7.57 5.95
C PRO A 223 12.51 -7.77 7.42
N CYS A 224 12.32 -9.03 7.83
CA CYS A 224 11.94 -9.36 9.22
C CYS A 224 12.95 -8.87 10.27
N ILE A 225 14.24 -8.78 9.90
CA ILE A 225 15.28 -8.23 10.76
C ILE A 225 15.10 -6.73 11.04
N ASN A 226 14.52 -6.00 10.08
CA ASN A 226 14.32 -4.55 10.16
C ASN A 226 12.95 -4.18 10.75
N LYS A 227 11.97 -5.10 10.69
CA LYS A 227 10.59 -4.88 11.14
C LYS A 227 9.93 -3.65 10.49
N GLY A 228 10.36 -3.33 9.28
CA GLY A 228 9.98 -2.15 8.54
C GLY A 228 10.39 -2.29 7.09
N HIS A 229 9.91 -1.35 6.27
CA HIS A 229 10.23 -1.36 4.85
C HIS A 229 11.72 -1.04 4.64
N SER A 230 12.30 -1.60 3.58
CA SER A 230 13.63 -1.26 3.09
C SER A 230 13.60 -0.93 1.60
N ASP A 231 14.70 -0.38 1.11
CA ASP A 231 14.98 -0.10 -0.30
C ASP A 231 15.63 -1.29 -1.03
N ASP A 232 15.69 -2.46 -0.38
CA ASP A 232 16.18 -3.68 -1.02
C ASP A 232 15.31 -4.01 -2.24
N PRO A 233 15.92 -4.34 -3.40
CA PRO A 233 15.16 -4.64 -4.62
C PRO A 233 14.31 -5.90 -4.44
N VAL A 234 13.15 -5.90 -5.09
CA VAL A 234 12.19 -7.02 -5.05
C VAL A 234 12.26 -7.86 -6.32
N PRO A 235 11.99 -9.19 -6.26
CA PRO A 235 11.94 -10.05 -7.44
C PRO A 235 10.81 -9.64 -8.38
N ILE A 236 11.07 -9.70 -9.70
CA ILE A 236 10.05 -9.61 -10.74
C ILE A 236 10.04 -10.90 -11.57
N LEU A 237 8.85 -11.43 -11.86
CA LEU A 237 8.62 -12.48 -12.84
C LEU A 237 7.65 -11.95 -13.91
N VAL A 238 7.96 -12.21 -15.18
CA VAL A 238 7.02 -12.09 -16.29
C VAL A 238 6.97 -13.46 -16.97
N SER A 239 5.82 -14.12 -16.95
CA SER A 239 5.66 -15.49 -17.42
C SER A 239 4.48 -15.59 -18.39
N GLY A 240 4.62 -16.40 -19.44
CA GLY A 240 3.62 -16.64 -20.47
C GLY A 240 4.24 -17.34 -21.67
N ASP A 241 3.42 -18.01 -22.48
CA ASP A 241 3.91 -18.88 -23.56
C ASP A 241 4.65 -18.14 -24.69
N SER A 242 4.41 -16.83 -24.82
CA SER A 242 5.09 -15.96 -25.79
C SER A 242 6.29 -15.21 -25.20
N ILE A 243 6.89 -15.72 -24.13
CA ILE A 243 8.04 -15.08 -23.48
C ILE A 243 9.20 -16.07 -23.51
N LYS A 244 10.32 -15.65 -24.10
CA LYS A 244 11.56 -16.41 -24.08
C LYS A 244 12.10 -16.59 -22.65
N ASP A 245 12.29 -17.85 -22.28
CA ASP A 245 12.92 -18.31 -21.05
C ASP A 245 14.38 -17.79 -20.92
N ASP A 246 14.73 -17.30 -19.73
CA ASP A 246 16.06 -16.76 -19.38
C ASP A 246 16.89 -17.70 -18.47
N ALA A 247 16.49 -18.97 -18.40
CA ALA A 247 17.01 -20.07 -17.60
C ALA A 247 16.84 -19.94 -16.08
N THR A 248 16.10 -18.93 -15.60
CA THR A 248 15.75 -18.84 -14.18
C THR A 248 14.64 -19.85 -13.83
N ILE A 249 14.78 -20.52 -12.68
CA ILE A 249 13.88 -21.64 -12.32
C ILE A 249 13.05 -21.39 -11.05
N ARG A 250 13.27 -20.27 -10.36
CA ARG A 250 12.59 -19.94 -9.09
C ARG A 250 12.37 -18.44 -8.94
N VAL A 251 11.26 -18.05 -8.33
CA VAL A 251 11.04 -16.65 -7.92
C VAL A 251 11.64 -16.43 -6.53
N THR A 252 12.89 -15.95 -6.50
CA THR A 252 13.60 -15.57 -5.27
C THR A 252 14.52 -14.38 -5.54
N GLU A 253 14.93 -13.67 -4.50
CA GLU A 253 15.84 -12.51 -4.60
C GLU A 253 17.20 -12.89 -5.21
N ASN A 254 17.69 -14.11 -4.97
CA ASN A 254 18.95 -14.58 -5.55
C ASN A 254 18.83 -15.01 -7.02
N GLU A 255 17.70 -15.59 -7.40
CA GLU A 255 17.48 -16.01 -8.78
C GLU A 255 17.16 -14.82 -9.68
N ALA A 256 16.37 -13.85 -9.18
CA ALA A 256 16.01 -12.63 -9.91
C ALA A 256 17.23 -11.80 -10.35
N LYS A 257 18.36 -11.87 -9.61
CA LYS A 257 19.63 -11.23 -10.00
C LYS A 257 20.23 -11.76 -11.31
N LYS A 258 19.83 -12.95 -11.74
CA LYS A 258 20.32 -13.60 -12.97
C LYS A 258 19.38 -13.33 -14.16
N GLY A 259 18.17 -12.84 -13.91
CA GLY A 259 17.15 -12.68 -14.93
C GLY A 259 17.46 -11.57 -15.94
N ASN A 260 16.99 -11.74 -17.16
CA ASN A 260 17.30 -10.84 -18.28
C ASN A 260 16.67 -9.44 -18.17
N ILE A 261 15.65 -9.27 -17.33
CA ILE A 261 14.99 -7.97 -17.06
C ILE A 261 15.97 -6.99 -16.40
N GLY A 262 16.90 -7.50 -15.58
CA GLY A 262 17.82 -6.67 -14.80
C GLY A 262 17.13 -5.86 -13.70
N LEU A 263 17.86 -4.87 -13.16
CA LEU A 263 17.35 -3.95 -12.15
C LEU A 263 16.64 -2.77 -12.83
N ILE A 264 15.34 -2.62 -12.55
CA ILE A 264 14.49 -1.56 -13.09
C ILE A 264 13.74 -0.84 -11.97
N GLU A 265 13.28 0.37 -12.25
CA GLU A 265 12.42 1.12 -11.33
C GLU A 265 10.99 0.54 -11.31
N GLY A 266 10.30 0.66 -10.17
CA GLY A 266 8.92 0.19 -10.04
C GLY A 266 7.96 0.76 -11.10
N ALA A 267 8.15 2.01 -11.50
CA ALA A 267 7.37 2.67 -12.55
C ALA A 267 7.58 2.05 -13.95
N GLN A 268 8.67 1.30 -14.16
CA GLN A 268 8.99 0.67 -15.44
C GLN A 268 8.36 -0.73 -15.58
N VAL A 269 8.00 -1.37 -14.46
CA VAL A 269 7.56 -2.78 -14.40
C VAL A 269 6.44 -3.09 -15.40
N VAL A 270 5.35 -2.33 -15.40
CA VAL A 270 4.19 -2.59 -16.27
C VAL A 270 4.57 -2.43 -17.74
N LYS A 271 5.32 -1.38 -18.08
CA LYS A 271 5.76 -1.14 -19.45
C LYS A 271 6.68 -2.26 -19.93
N THR A 272 7.71 -2.61 -19.16
CA THR A 272 8.65 -3.69 -19.48
C THR A 272 7.94 -5.02 -19.67
N ALA A 273 7.00 -5.36 -18.79
CA ALA A 273 6.22 -6.59 -18.92
C ALA A 273 5.38 -6.61 -20.21
N LEU A 274 4.68 -5.52 -20.52
CA LEU A 274 3.87 -5.42 -21.74
C LEU A 274 4.72 -5.47 -23.01
N ASP A 275 5.92 -4.88 -23.00
CA ASP A 275 6.85 -4.92 -24.13
C ASP A 275 7.35 -6.35 -24.37
N LEU A 276 7.70 -7.09 -23.31
CA LEU A 276 8.08 -8.51 -23.39
C LEU A 276 6.94 -9.39 -23.92
N ILE A 277 5.72 -9.18 -23.46
CA ILE A 277 4.53 -9.94 -23.91
C ILE A 277 4.23 -9.66 -25.40
N LYS A 278 4.50 -8.44 -25.89
CA LYS A 278 4.23 -8.05 -27.28
C LYS A 278 5.34 -8.42 -28.27
N SER A 279 6.59 -8.48 -27.82
CA SER A 279 7.77 -8.61 -28.69
C SER A 279 7.91 -9.96 -29.40
N GLU A 280 7.07 -10.94 -29.08
CA GLU A 280 7.12 -12.29 -29.67
C GLU A 280 5.89 -12.66 -30.50
N LYS A 281 5.15 -11.66 -31.02
CA LYS A 281 4.17 -11.85 -32.10
C LYS A 281 4.76 -11.64 -33.48
#